data_AF-A0A3P7MQF8-F1
#
_entry.id   AF-A0A3P7MQF8-F1
#
_cell.length_a   1.000
_cell.length_b   1.000
_cell.length_c   1.000
_cell.angle_alpha   90.00
_cell.angle_beta   90.00
_cell.angle_gamma   90.00
#
_symmetry.space_group_name_H-M   'P 1'
#
loop_
_entity.id
_entity.type
_entity.pdbx_description
1 polymer ?
#
loop_
_entity_poly.entity_id
_entity_poly.type
_entity_poly.pdbx_seq_one_letter_code
_entity_poly.pdbx_strand_id
1 'polypeptide(L)'
;MAEAKSGDKVLADVQKFDKEKGLKHVEVTEKVVLPDKDGTPFYLIDIFLAIEKEKTEVSLRQEIEQGKDLKHVKTTEKNVLPTKQDIEAEKKSS
;
A
#
# COMPACT_ATOMS: atom_id res chain seq x y z
N MET A 1 36.33 -12.60 51.79
CA MET A 1 36.77 -13.79 51.02
C MET A 1 35.70 -14.87 51.15
N ALA A 2 34.58 -14.73 50.43
CA ALA A 2 33.42 -15.64 50.56
C ALA A 2 32.74 -15.95 49.21
N GLU A 3 33.39 -15.71 48.08
CA GLU A 3 32.77 -15.86 46.75
C GLU A 3 33.25 -17.10 45.98
N ALA A 4 34.22 -17.86 46.49
CA ALA A 4 34.76 -19.03 45.79
C ALA A 4 33.89 -20.31 45.89
N LYS A 5 33.01 -20.43 46.89
CA LYS A 5 32.23 -21.68 47.11
C LYS A 5 30.98 -21.80 46.23
N SER A 6 30.51 -20.70 45.64
CA SER A 6 29.29 -20.70 44.82
C SER A 6 29.57 -21.22 43.40
N GLY A 7 30.74 -20.89 42.84
CA GLY A 7 31.12 -21.27 41.47
C GLY A 7 31.32 -22.76 41.27
N ASP A 8 32.01 -23.45 42.19
CA ASP A 8 32.24 -24.90 42.12
C ASP A 8 30.94 -25.70 42.09
N LYS A 9 29.95 -25.25 42.87
CA LYS A 9 28.63 -25.90 42.90
C LYS A 9 27.90 -25.75 41.57
N VAL A 10 27.92 -24.55 40.98
CA VAL A 10 27.32 -24.30 39.67
C VAL A 10 28.00 -25.13 38.58
N LEU A 11 29.33 -25.27 38.64
CA LEU A 11 30.09 -26.07 37.67
C LEU A 11 29.71 -27.56 37.74
N ALA A 12 29.58 -28.11 38.94
CA ALA A 12 29.16 -29.49 39.15
C ALA A 12 27.70 -29.74 38.72
N ASP A 13 26.81 -28.77 38.92
CA ASP A 13 25.41 -28.83 38.48
C ASP A 13 25.31 -28.76 36.95
N VAL A 14 26.14 -27.95 36.28
CA VAL A 14 26.20 -27.87 34.80
C VAL A 14 26.79 -29.13 34.17
N GLN A 15 27.79 -29.75 34.79
CA GLN A 15 28.38 -31.00 34.28
C GLN A 15 27.38 -32.17 34.24
N LYS A 16 26.37 -32.14 35.12
CA LYS A 16 25.31 -33.16 35.18
C LYS A 16 24.06 -32.77 34.41
N PHE A 17 24.07 -31.61 33.76
CA PHE A 17 22.92 -31.09 33.04
C PHE A 17 22.73 -31.84 31.71
N ASP A 18 21.70 -32.68 31.68
CA ASP A 18 21.29 -33.42 30.48
C ASP A 18 20.35 -32.55 29.64
N LYS A 19 20.84 -32.15 28.46
CA LYS A 19 20.12 -31.24 27.55
C LYS A 19 18.81 -31.84 27.04
N GLU A 20 18.74 -33.16 26.87
CA GLU A 20 17.56 -33.85 26.32
C GLU A 20 16.46 -34.02 27.37
N LYS A 21 16.83 -34.13 28.66
CA LYS A 21 15.89 -34.30 29.78
C LYS A 21 15.54 -32.99 30.48
N GLY A 22 16.44 -32.01 30.46
CA GLY A 22 16.31 -30.75 31.20
C GLY A 22 15.63 -29.63 30.42
N LEU A 23 15.60 -29.71 29.09
CA LEU A 23 14.95 -28.72 28.25
C LEU A 23 13.62 -29.26 27.74
N LYS A 24 12.53 -28.56 28.05
CA LYS A 24 11.24 -28.81 27.41
C LYS A 24 11.38 -28.42 25.95
N HIS A 25 10.99 -29.32 25.03
CA HIS A 25 10.85 -28.96 23.63
C HIS A 25 9.74 -27.89 23.55
N VAL A 26 10.12 -26.68 23.15
CA VAL A 26 9.17 -25.63 22.83
C VAL A 26 9.13 -25.55 21.31
N GLU A 27 8.00 -25.93 20.72
CA GLU A 27 7.76 -25.66 19.32
C GLU A 27 7.68 -24.14 19.16
N VAL A 28 8.65 -23.57 18.45
CA VAL A 28 8.65 -22.16 18.09
C VAL A 28 7.53 -21.94 17.07
N THR A 29 6.35 -21.60 17.58
CA THR A 29 5.29 -21.03 16.76
C THR A 29 5.70 -19.60 16.42
N GLU A 30 6.03 -19.36 15.15
CA GLU A 30 6.24 -18.01 14.63
C GLU A 30 4.99 -17.18 14.95
N LYS A 31 5.12 -16.22 15.85
CA LYS A 31 4.04 -15.27 16.14
C LYS A 31 3.92 -14.31 14.97
N VAL A 32 3.27 -14.74 13.90
CA VAL A 32 2.54 -13.82 13.04
C VAL A 32 1.28 -13.43 13.82
N VAL A 33 1.38 -12.39 14.63
CA VAL A 33 0.23 -11.80 15.32
C VAL A 33 -0.70 -11.18 14.26
N LEU A 34 -1.94 -11.67 14.24
CA LEU A 34 -3.04 -11.25 13.37
C LEU A 34 -3.41 -9.76 13.57
N PRO A 35 -4.04 -9.15 12.54
CA PRO A 35 -5.34 -8.52 12.80
C PRO A 35 -6.52 -9.19 12.07
N ASP A 36 -7.70 -8.86 12.59
CA ASP A 36 -8.94 -9.64 12.70
C ASP A 36 -9.92 -9.59 11.49
N LYS A 37 -11.01 -10.38 11.63
CA LYS A 37 -12.24 -10.59 10.82
C LYS A 37 -12.19 -11.14 9.40
N ASP A 38 -11.23 -10.79 8.54
CA ASP A 38 -11.31 -11.18 7.11
C ASP A 38 -10.31 -12.26 6.67
N GLY A 39 -9.52 -12.81 7.61
CA GLY A 39 -8.74 -14.04 7.38
C GLY A 39 -7.60 -13.93 6.37
N THR A 40 -7.23 -12.72 5.93
CA THR A 40 -6.14 -12.52 4.98
C THR A 40 -4.78 -12.53 5.71
N PRO A 41 -3.88 -13.47 5.37
CA PRO A 41 -2.51 -13.47 5.88
C PRO A 41 -1.79 -12.17 5.53
N PHE A 42 -0.94 -11.69 6.45
CA PHE A 42 -0.19 -10.42 6.30
C PHE A 42 0.58 -10.30 4.97
N TYR A 43 1.14 -11.40 4.47
CA TYR A 43 1.86 -11.44 3.20
C TYR A 43 0.97 -11.36 1.95
N LEU A 44 -0.36 -11.42 2.08
CA LEU A 44 -1.30 -11.34 0.96
C LEU A 44 -1.95 -9.95 0.82
N ILE A 45 -1.81 -9.06 1.79
CA ILE A 45 -2.45 -7.73 1.78
C ILE A 45 -1.91 -6.90 0.60
N ASP A 46 -0.58 -6.84 0.45
CA ASP A 46 0.07 -6.07 -0.61
C ASP A 46 -0.24 -6.63 -2.01
N ILE A 47 -0.28 -7.97 -2.11
CA ILE A 47 -0.61 -8.67 -3.35
C ILE A 47 -2.05 -8.38 -3.76
N PHE A 48 -2.99 -8.47 -2.82
CA PHE A 48 -4.40 -8.17 -3.08
C PHE A 48 -4.60 -6.71 -3.52
N LEU A 49 -3.97 -5.77 -2.81
CA LEU A 49 -4.05 -4.34 -3.12
C LEU A 49 -3.46 -4.02 -4.52
N ALA A 50 -2.33 -4.65 -4.87
CA ALA A 50 -1.73 -4.49 -6.20
C ALA A 50 -2.66 -5.01 -7.31
N ILE A 51 -3.31 -6.16 -7.11
CA ILE A 51 -4.26 -6.74 -8.07
C ILE A 51 -5.49 -5.84 -8.24
N GLU A 52 -6.05 -5.29 -7.16
CA GLU A 52 -7.21 -4.40 -7.26
C GLU A 52 -6.87 -3.10 -8.02
N LYS A 53 -5.69 -2.54 -7.76
CA LYS A 53 -5.19 -1.38 -8.49
C LYS A 53 -5.02 -1.67 -9.98
N GLU A 54 -4.36 -2.78 -10.32
CA GLU A 54 -4.14 -3.17 -11.73
C GLU A 54 -5.48 -3.39 -12.45
N LYS A 55 -6.44 -4.10 -11.83
CA LYS A 55 -7.78 -4.30 -12.39
C LYS A 55 -8.49 -2.98 -12.66
N THR A 56 -8.38 -2.02 -11.73
CA THR A 56 -8.98 -0.70 -11.88
C THR A 56 -8.35 0.06 -13.05
N GLU A 57 -7.02 0.06 -13.16
CA GLU A 57 -6.31 0.72 -14.26
C GLU A 57 -6.64 0.09 -15.62
N VAL A 58 -6.72 -1.24 -15.69
CA VAL A 58 -7.10 -1.97 -16.91
C VAL A 58 -8.53 -1.61 -17.32
N SER A 59 -9.48 -1.61 -16.39
CA SER A 59 -10.88 -1.22 -16.68
C SER A 59 -10.97 0.21 -17.21
N LEU A 60 -10.29 1.16 -16.55
CA LEU A 60 -10.26 2.56 -16.98
C LEU A 60 -9.65 2.73 -18.37
N ARG A 61 -8.56 2.02 -18.66
CA ARG A 61 -7.93 2.02 -19.99
C ARG A 61 -8.88 1.50 -21.06
N GLN A 62 -9.55 0.38 -20.79
CA GLN A 62 -10.52 -0.19 -21.71
C GLN A 62 -11.71 0.74 -21.96
N GLU A 63 -12.23 1.41 -20.94
CA GLU A 63 -13.30 2.41 -21.10
C GLU A 63 -12.87 3.61 -21.96
N ILE A 64 -11.61 4.03 -21.85
CA ILE A 64 -11.05 5.12 -22.67
C ILE A 64 -10.86 4.65 -24.12
N GLU A 65 -10.33 3.45 -24.33
CA GLU A 65 -10.10 2.87 -25.66
C GLU A 65 -11.41 2.63 -26.42
N GLN A 66 -12.46 2.18 -25.72
CA GLN A 66 -13.78 1.99 -26.32
C GLN A 66 -14.45 3.31 -26.71
N GLY A 67 -14.02 4.42 -26.12
CA GLY A 67 -14.64 5.72 -26.30
C GLY A 67 -16.02 5.79 -25.64
N LYS A 68 -16.50 7.01 -25.38
CA LYS A 68 -17.86 7.23 -24.85
C LYS A 68 -18.72 7.84 -25.96
N ASP A 69 -19.94 7.33 -26.10
CA ASP A 69 -21.00 7.97 -26.87
C ASP A 69 -21.44 9.26 -26.17
N LEU A 70 -20.69 10.33 -26.41
CA LEU A 70 -21.03 11.66 -25.93
C LEU A 70 -22.18 12.22 -26.77
N LYS A 71 -23.11 12.91 -26.11
CA LYS A 71 -24.20 13.60 -26.82
C LYS A 71 -23.61 14.62 -27.78
N HIS A 72 -24.04 14.57 -29.04
CA HIS A 72 -23.60 15.53 -30.04
C HIS A 72 -24.08 16.93 -29.65
N VAL A 73 -23.13 17.84 -29.43
CA VAL A 73 -23.38 19.26 -29.15
C VAL A 73 -22.82 20.07 -30.31
N LYS A 74 -23.67 20.92 -30.90
CA LYS A 74 -23.24 21.88 -31.91
C LYS A 74 -22.50 23.02 -31.22
N THR A 75 -21.17 23.04 -31.34
CA THR A 75 -20.33 24.14 -30.85
C THR A 75 -20.36 25.30 -31.83
N THR A 76 -20.81 26.48 -31.38
CA THR A 76 -20.65 27.73 -32.13
C THR A 76 -19.32 28.39 -31.75
N GLU A 77 -18.32 28.25 -32.61
CA GLU A 77 -17.07 29.02 -32.53
C GLU A 77 -17.36 30.45 -33.01
N LYS A 78 -17.34 31.43 -32.09
CA LYS A 78 -17.51 32.86 -32.42
C LYS A 78 -16.21 33.42 -33.01
N ASN A 79 -15.89 33.05 -34.24
CA ASN A 79 -14.94 33.83 -35.06
C ASN A 79 -15.70 34.91 -35.84
N VAL A 80 -16.38 35.80 -35.12
CA VAL A 80 -16.89 37.02 -35.76
C VAL A 80 -15.74 38.01 -35.85
N LEU A 81 -15.38 38.40 -37.07
CA LEU A 81 -14.49 39.54 -37.27
C LEU A 81 -15.13 40.75 -36.58
N PRO A 82 -14.37 41.51 -35.75
CA PRO A 82 -14.90 42.74 -35.18
C PRO A 82 -15.40 43.65 -36.30
N THR A 83 -16.57 44.26 -36.11
CA THR A 83 -17.13 45.18 -37.10
C THR A 83 -16.35 46.49 -37.08
N LYS A 84 -16.48 47.31 -38.14
CA LYS A 84 -15.83 48.63 -38.20
C LYS A 84 -16.21 49.52 -37.00
N GLN A 85 -17.45 49.41 -36.52
CA GLN A 85 -17.90 50.13 -35.32
C GLN A 85 -17.20 49.66 -34.04
N ASP A 86 -16.96 48.36 -33.89
CA ASP A 86 -16.26 47.81 -32.72
C ASP A 86 -14.81 48.34 -32.66
N ILE A 87 -14.14 48.42 -33.82
CA ILE A 87 -12.78 48.95 -33.95
C ILE A 87 -12.72 50.45 -33.64
N GLU A 88 -13.69 51.23 -34.12
CA GLU A 88 -13.74 52.67 -33.86
C GLU A 88 -14.10 53.00 -32.40
N ALA A 89 -14.97 52.20 -31.79
CA ALA A 89 -15.32 52.34 -30.37
C ALA A 89 -14.08 52.10 -29.49
N GLU A 90 -13.32 51.04 -29.74
CA GLU A 90 -12.11 50.70 -28.97
C GLU A 90 -11.01 51.76 -29.14
N LYS A 91 -10.82 52.28 -30.37
CA LYS A 91 -9.89 53.37 -30.66
C LYS A 91 -10.23 54.70 -29.98
N LYS A 92 -11.50 54.95 -29.68
CA LYS A 92 -11.94 56.16 -28.95
C LYS A 92 -11.84 56.02 -27.44
N SER A 93 -11.87 54.78 -26.94
CA SER A 93 -11.75 54.47 -25.52
C SER A 93 -10.31 54.27 -25.03
N SER A 94 -9.34 54.18 -25.95
CA SER A 94 -7.90 54.10 -25.66
C SER A 94 -7.21 55.45 -25.80
#